data_AF-A0A7C3AN15-F1
#
_entry.id   AF-A0A7C3AN15-F1
#
_cell.length_a   1.000
_cell.length_b   1.000
_cell.length_c   1.000
_cell.angle_alpha   90.00
_cell.angle_beta   90.00
_cell.angle_gamma   90.00
#
_symmetry.space_group_name_H-M   'P 1'
#
loop_
_entity.id
_entity.type
_entity.pdbx_description
1 polymer ?
#
loop_
_entity_poly.entity_id
_entity_poly.type
_entity_poly.pdbx_seq_one_letter_code
_entity_poly.pdbx_strand_id
1 'polypeptide(L)'
;MTQPTCPACTAPGLEATSEGKITCAYCGFTIPSDANICPACGHVNDFGLETCSLCGEPLSLLAQIMTRHNGSDQPYKLQQVRRQAPQIKEREARESQKRMEVFQTIDQRRKAAEAEAKQAQEEYQRKVSTVVLFIVPIFIVFVILFVVILR
;
A
#
# COMPACT_ATOMS: atom_id res chain seq x y z
N MET A 1 -7.52 -35.44 -11.32
CA MET A 1 -6.47 -35.98 -10.45
C MET A 1 -5.29 -35.03 -10.56
N THR A 2 -5.08 -34.17 -9.57
CA THR A 2 -3.97 -33.20 -9.55
C THR A 2 -2.70 -33.93 -9.12
N GLN A 3 -1.74 -34.03 -10.03
CA GLN A 3 -0.43 -34.62 -9.76
C GLN A 3 0.29 -33.75 -8.71
N PRO A 4 0.83 -34.33 -7.62
CA PRO A 4 1.52 -33.56 -6.59
C PRO A 4 2.77 -32.89 -7.19
N THR A 5 2.97 -31.61 -6.90
CA THR A 5 4.12 -30.82 -7.38
C THR A 5 5.30 -30.96 -6.43
N CYS A 6 6.52 -30.97 -6.99
CA CYS A 6 7.74 -31.06 -6.18
C CYS A 6 7.90 -29.80 -5.30
N PRO A 7 8.13 -29.91 -3.98
CA PRO A 7 8.30 -28.75 -3.11
C PRO A 7 9.63 -28.01 -3.34
N ALA A 8 10.63 -28.66 -3.95
CA ALA A 8 11.94 -28.07 -4.22
C ALA A 8 12.01 -27.30 -5.56
N CYS A 9 11.33 -27.77 -6.60
CA CYS A 9 11.40 -27.18 -7.95
C CYS A 9 10.04 -26.87 -8.61
N THR A 10 8.94 -27.17 -7.94
CA THR A 10 7.55 -26.94 -8.40
C THR A 10 7.14 -27.75 -9.65
N ALA A 11 8.00 -28.61 -10.18
CA ALA A 11 7.67 -29.45 -11.33
C ALA A 11 6.59 -30.50 -11.00
N PRO A 12 5.74 -30.89 -11.96
CA PRO A 12 4.64 -31.85 -11.75
C PRO A 12 5.08 -33.33 -11.72
N GLY A 13 6.38 -33.66 -11.76
CA GLY A 13 6.87 -35.04 -11.86
C GLY A 13 7.42 -35.59 -10.56
N LEU A 14 6.54 -36.00 -9.64
CA LEU A 14 6.90 -36.84 -8.48
C LEU A 14 6.55 -38.30 -8.82
N GLU A 15 7.56 -39.17 -8.78
CA GLU A 15 7.42 -40.60 -9.07
C GLU A 15 7.75 -41.43 -7.82
N ALA A 16 6.88 -42.38 -7.49
CA ALA A 16 7.11 -43.30 -6.37
C ALA A 16 8.12 -44.38 -6.80
N THR A 17 9.23 -44.46 -6.07
CA THR A 17 10.23 -45.52 -6.21
C THR A 17 9.81 -46.71 -5.33
N SER A 18 10.15 -47.94 -5.74
CA SER A 18 9.83 -49.19 -5.03
C SER A 18 10.41 -49.31 -3.61
N GLU A 19 11.24 -48.36 -3.18
CA GLU A 19 11.88 -48.30 -1.86
C GLU A 19 11.16 -47.40 -0.84
N GLY A 20 9.89 -47.02 -1.07
CA GLY A 20 9.19 -46.10 -0.16
C GLY A 20 9.77 -44.67 -0.19
N LYS A 21 10.24 -44.25 -1.36
CA LYS A 21 10.76 -42.90 -1.59
C LYS A 21 10.10 -42.31 -2.82
N ILE A 22 9.76 -41.03 -2.76
CA ILE A 22 9.20 -40.28 -3.88
C ILE A 22 10.31 -39.40 -4.43
N THR A 23 10.71 -39.63 -5.67
CA THR A 23 11.80 -38.89 -6.31
C THR A 23 11.24 -37.99 -7.39
N CYS A 24 11.70 -36.74 -7.43
CA CYS A 24 11.34 -35.83 -8.51
C CYS A 24 12.17 -36.14 -9.76
N ALA A 25 11.51 -36.45 -10.88
CA ALA A 25 12.16 -36.73 -12.15
C ALA A 25 12.91 -35.51 -12.75
N TYR A 26 12.63 -34.30 -12.26
CA TYR A 26 13.19 -33.06 -12.80
C TYR A 26 14.42 -32.55 -12.03
N CYS A 27 14.38 -32.57 -10.69
CA CYS A 27 15.47 -32.04 -9.87
C CYS A 27 16.17 -33.10 -9.00
N GLY A 28 15.72 -34.35 -9.03
CA GLY A 28 16.28 -35.44 -8.21
C GLY A 28 15.95 -35.35 -6.72
N PHE A 29 15.13 -34.38 -6.30
CA PHE A 29 14.72 -34.24 -4.90
C PHE A 29 13.97 -35.49 -4.44
N THR A 30 14.45 -36.12 -3.37
CA THR A 30 13.90 -37.37 -2.84
C THR A 30 13.20 -37.12 -1.51
N ILE A 31 11.94 -37.54 -1.40
CA ILE A 31 11.11 -37.41 -0.21
C ILE A 31 10.88 -38.83 0.32
N PRO A 32 11.19 -39.14 1.59
CA PRO A 32 10.73 -40.38 2.21
C PRO A 32 9.20 -40.43 2.13
N SER A 33 8.61 -41.58 1.80
CA SER A 33 7.13 -41.71 1.73
C SER A 33 6.44 -41.35 3.05
N ASP A 34 7.20 -41.40 4.14
CA ASP A 34 6.73 -41.23 5.51
C ASP A 34 7.08 -39.84 6.07
N ALA A 35 7.67 -38.95 5.26
CA ALA A 35 8.10 -37.65 5.76
C ALA A 35 6.95 -36.64 5.86
N ASN A 36 6.94 -35.89 6.97
CA ASN A 36 5.97 -34.81 7.22
C ASN A 36 6.58 -33.45 6.88
N ILE A 37 6.07 -32.80 5.84
CA ILE A 37 6.52 -31.46 5.45
C ILE A 37 5.78 -30.41 6.29
N CYS A 38 6.52 -29.53 6.96
CA CYS A 38 5.93 -28.46 7.76
C CYS A 38 5.18 -27.46 6.86
N PRO A 39 3.89 -27.17 7.11
CA PRO A 39 3.12 -26.23 6.30
C PRO A 39 3.52 -24.76 6.51
N ALA A 40 4.26 -24.44 7.57
CA ALA A 40 4.67 -23.08 7.88
C ALA A 40 6.04 -22.70 7.30
N CYS A 41 7.03 -23.59 7.38
CA CYS A 41 8.40 -23.30 6.94
C CYS A 41 8.90 -24.20 5.80
N GLY A 42 8.17 -25.25 5.43
CA GLY A 42 8.57 -26.20 4.38
C GLY A 42 9.65 -27.21 4.79
N HIS A 43 10.07 -27.23 6.07
CA HIS A 43 11.05 -28.19 6.57
C HIS A 43 10.50 -29.62 6.50
N VAL A 44 11.33 -30.58 6.09
CA VAL A 44 11.00 -32.01 6.07
C VAL A 44 11.28 -32.58 7.45
N ASN A 45 10.26 -33.08 8.13
CA ASN A 45 10.35 -33.66 9.46
C ASN A 45 10.18 -35.18 9.37
N ASP A 46 10.77 -35.88 10.34
CA ASP A 46 10.57 -37.32 10.51
C ASP A 46 9.10 -37.66 10.81
N PHE A 47 8.71 -38.87 10.45
CA PHE A 47 7.38 -39.40 10.73
C PHE A 47 7.13 -39.45 12.25
N GLY A 48 5.93 -39.06 12.69
CA GLY A 48 5.53 -39.13 14.10
C GLY A 48 5.91 -37.93 14.96
N LEU A 49 6.61 -36.92 14.41
CA LEU A 49 6.76 -35.63 15.08
C LEU A 49 5.43 -34.86 15.07
N GLU A 50 5.01 -34.39 16.24
CA GLU A 50 3.79 -33.57 16.40
C GLU A 50 4.04 -32.09 16.11
N THR A 51 5.28 -31.63 16.26
CA THR A 51 5.72 -30.26 15.99
C THR A 51 6.97 -30.24 15.13
N CYS A 52 7.15 -29.17 14.35
CA CYS A 52 8.30 -29.01 13.49
C CYS A 52 9.57 -28.79 14.31
N SER A 53 10.62 -29.56 14.04
CA SER A 53 11.93 -29.44 14.70
C SER A 53 12.61 -28.09 14.45
N LEU A 54 12.28 -27.43 13.34
CA LEU A 54 12.89 -26.16 12.94
C LEU A 54 12.14 -24.93 13.47
N CYS A 55 10.81 -24.91 13.35
CA CYS A 55 10.02 -23.71 13.66
C CYS A 55 9.00 -23.89 14.77
N GLY A 56 8.81 -25.11 15.30
CA GLY A 56 7.86 -25.42 16.36
C GLY A 56 6.40 -25.51 15.92
N GLU A 57 6.07 -25.27 14.65
CA GLU A 57 4.67 -25.33 14.17
C GLU A 57 4.12 -26.77 14.27
N PRO A 58 2.87 -26.97 14.74
CA PRO A 58 2.24 -28.29 14.74
C PRO A 58 2.15 -28.88 13.33
N LEU A 59 2.54 -30.15 13.20
CA LEU A 59 2.57 -30.88 11.92
C LEU A 59 1.25 -31.61 11.64
N SER A 60 0.48 -31.95 12.69
CA SER A 60 -0.81 -32.63 12.58
C SER A 60 -1.98 -31.67 12.83
N LEU A 61 -3.12 -31.95 12.20
CA LEU A 61 -4.36 -31.19 12.41
C LEU A 61 -4.79 -31.28 13.88
N LEU A 62 -4.62 -32.45 14.50
CA LEU A 62 -4.90 -32.65 15.91
C LEU A 62 -4.02 -31.78 16.80
N ALA A 63 -2.69 -31.76 16.57
CA ALA A 63 -1.77 -30.89 17.29
C ALA A 63 -2.15 -29.40 17.10
N GLN A 64 -2.60 -29.01 15.91
CA GLN A 64 -3.04 -27.64 15.64
C GLN A 64 -4.34 -27.25 16.37
N ILE A 65 -5.28 -28.18 16.55
CA ILE A 65 -6.48 -27.93 17.37
C ILE A 65 -6.10 -27.82 18.85
N MET A 66 -5.21 -28.70 19.32
CA MET A 66 -4.76 -28.73 20.72
C MET A 66 -4.01 -27.45 21.10
N THR A 67 -3.11 -26.95 20.25
CA THR A 67 -2.41 -25.67 20.50
C THR A 67 -3.36 -24.48 20.55
N ARG A 68 -4.40 -24.47 19.70
CA ARG A 68 -5.43 -23.43 19.72
C ARG A 68 -6.22 -23.43 21.04
N HIS A 69 -6.51 -24.60 21.60
CA HIS A 69 -7.34 -24.73 22.79
C HIS A 69 -6.55 -24.53 24.10
N ASN A 70 -5.26 -24.85 24.11
CA ASN A 70 -4.40 -24.73 25.29
C ASN A 70 -3.81 -23.33 25.50
N GLY A 71 -4.01 -22.39 24.57
CA GLY A 71 -3.57 -21.00 24.70
C GLY A 71 -2.06 -20.80 24.74
N SER A 72 -1.28 -21.88 24.66
CA SER A 72 0.17 -21.88 24.59
C SER A 72 0.62 -21.90 23.13
N ASP A 73 1.41 -20.91 22.78
CA ASP A 73 2.03 -20.60 21.49
C ASP A 73 1.21 -19.82 20.45
N GLN A 74 1.75 -18.64 20.16
CA GLN A 74 1.41 -17.87 18.97
C GLN A 74 1.89 -18.66 17.75
N PRO A 75 1.04 -18.93 16.74
CA PRO A 75 1.46 -19.68 15.57
C PRO A 75 2.62 -18.99 14.87
N TYR A 76 3.59 -19.76 14.37
CA TYR A 76 4.84 -19.27 13.80
C TYR A 76 4.58 -18.23 12.69
N LYS A 77 3.51 -18.44 11.91
CA LYS A 77 3.07 -17.53 10.85
C LYS A 77 2.75 -16.11 11.35
N LEU A 78 2.11 -15.97 12.51
CA LEU A 78 1.83 -14.65 13.09
C LEU A 78 3.10 -13.96 13.56
N GLN A 79 4.04 -14.73 14.14
CA GLN A 79 5.32 -14.19 14.57
C GLN A 79 6.12 -13.68 13.36
N GLN A 80 6.13 -14.43 12.26
CA GLN A 80 6.77 -14.02 11.00
C GLN A 80 6.18 -12.72 10.44
N VAL A 81 4.84 -12.59 10.40
CA VAL A 81 4.18 -11.36 9.96
C VAL A 81 4.53 -10.17 10.86
N ARG A 82 4.55 -10.36 12.18
CA ARG A 82 4.95 -9.32 13.13
C ARG A 82 6.39 -8.86 12.92
N ARG A 83 7.32 -9.78 12.62
CA ARG A 83 8.72 -9.43 12.32
C ARG A 83 8.87 -8.62 11.03
N GLN A 84 8.02 -8.89 10.03
CA GLN A 84 8.04 -8.18 8.74
C GLN A 84 7.30 -6.84 8.78
N ALA A 85 6.33 -6.67 9.69
CA ALA A 85 5.49 -5.48 9.77
C ALA A 85 6.25 -4.13 9.86
N PRO A 86 7.35 -3.98 10.64
CA PRO A 86 8.09 -2.71 10.69
C PRO A 86 8.66 -2.31 9.33
N GLN A 87 9.20 -3.27 8.57
CA GLN A 87 9.79 -3.01 7.27
C GLN A 87 8.74 -2.60 6.24
N ILE A 88 7.55 -3.22 6.30
CA ILE A 88 6.41 -2.87 5.44
C ILE A 88 5.94 -1.44 5.76
N LYS A 89 5.72 -1.14 7.05
CA LYS A 89 5.31 0.20 7.50
C LYS A 89 6.30 1.28 7.09
N GLU A 90 7.60 1.01 7.21
CA GLU A 90 8.63 1.97 6.82
C GLU A 90 8.63 2.23 5.30
N ARG A 91 8.49 1.18 4.48
CA ARG A 91 8.38 1.33 3.01
C ARG A 91 7.14 2.14 2.63
N GLU A 92 5.99 1.79 3.18
CA GLU A 92 4.72 2.49 2.92
C GLU A 92 4.77 3.95 3.40
N ALA A 93 5.36 4.22 4.56
CA ALA A 93 5.53 5.58 5.07
C ALA A 93 6.41 6.43 4.13
N ARG A 94 7.52 5.88 3.62
CA ARG A 94 8.38 6.58 2.65
C ARG A 94 7.64 6.86 1.33
N GLU A 95 6.86 5.91 0.83
CA GLU A 95 6.05 6.14 -0.37
C GLU A 95 4.94 7.16 -0.15
N SER A 96 4.31 7.13 1.03
CA SER A 96 3.29 8.10 1.43
C SER A 96 3.89 9.51 1.51
N GLN A 97 5.09 9.65 2.09
CA GLN A 97 5.82 10.91 2.15
C GLN A 97 6.11 11.49 0.75
N LYS A 98 6.56 10.65 -0.19
CA LYS A 98 6.78 11.09 -1.59
C LYS A 98 5.49 11.59 -2.24
N ARG A 99 4.36 10.90 -2.02
CA ARG A 99 3.05 11.34 -2.55
C ARG A 99 2.63 12.67 -1.93
N MET A 100 2.85 12.85 -0.62
CA MET A 100 2.53 14.09 0.08
C MET A 100 3.35 15.27 -0.46
N GLU A 101 4.64 15.07 -0.74
CA GLU A 101 5.49 16.08 -1.36
C GLU A 101 4.94 16.54 -2.72
N VAL A 102 4.49 15.60 -3.55
CA VAL A 102 3.83 15.94 -4.83
C VAL A 102 2.60 16.80 -4.61
N PHE A 103 1.71 16.45 -3.67
CA PHE A 103 0.53 17.26 -3.36
C PHE A 103 0.89 18.66 -2.85
N GLN A 104 1.93 18.77 -2.03
CA GLN A 104 2.40 20.07 -1.53
C GLN A 104 2.89 20.97 -2.66
N THR A 105 3.64 20.44 -3.62
CA THR A 105 4.09 21.23 -4.78
C THR A 105 2.93 21.69 -5.66
N ILE A 106 1.90 20.86 -5.83
CA ILE A 106 0.67 21.23 -6.56
C ILE A 106 -0.07 22.35 -5.82
N ASP A 107 -0.24 22.22 -4.50
CA ASP A 107 -0.93 23.21 -3.68
C ASP A 107 -0.20 24.57 -3.69
N GLN A 108 1.13 24.57 -3.62
CA GLN A 108 1.93 25.78 -3.75
C GLN A 108 1.71 26.49 -5.09
N ARG A 109 1.69 25.75 -6.19
CA ARG A 109 1.42 26.31 -7.53
C ARG A 109 0.03 26.91 -7.63
N ARG A 110 -0.98 26.22 -7.08
CA ARG A 110 -2.35 26.74 -7.04
C ARG A 110 -2.45 28.03 -6.25
N LYS A 111 -1.86 28.07 -5.05
CA LYS A 111 -1.85 29.27 -4.20
C LYS A 111 -1.10 30.43 -4.85
N ALA A 112 0.01 30.19 -5.52
CA ALA A 112 0.75 31.22 -6.26
C ALA A 112 -0.11 31.82 -7.39
N ALA A 113 -0.74 30.97 -8.21
CA ALA A 113 -1.63 31.43 -9.28
C ALA A 113 -2.85 32.19 -8.75
N GLU A 114 -3.43 31.77 -7.62
CA GLU A 114 -4.53 32.48 -6.96
C GLU A 114 -4.07 33.86 -6.44
N ALA A 115 -2.86 33.96 -5.89
CA ALA A 115 -2.30 35.22 -5.41
C ALA A 115 -2.03 36.19 -6.58
N GLU A 116 -1.45 35.73 -7.68
CA GLU A 116 -1.23 36.52 -8.89
C GLU A 116 -2.55 37.03 -9.49
N ALA A 117 -3.56 36.16 -9.57
CA ALA A 117 -4.89 36.53 -10.07
C ALA A 117 -5.56 37.61 -9.18
N LYS A 118 -5.42 37.51 -7.86
CA LYS A 118 -5.92 38.53 -6.93
C LYS A 118 -5.19 39.85 -7.08
N GLN A 119 -3.86 39.84 -7.20
CA GLN A 119 -3.07 41.06 -7.43
C GLN A 119 -3.50 41.75 -8.74
N ALA A 120 -3.67 40.99 -9.82
CA ALA A 120 -4.15 41.54 -11.10
C ALA A 120 -5.57 42.15 -10.98
N GLN A 121 -6.46 41.53 -10.20
CA GLN A 121 -7.80 42.07 -9.94
C GLN A 121 -7.75 43.36 -9.10
N GLU A 122 -6.91 43.42 -8.07
CA GLU A 122 -6.75 44.62 -7.25
C GLU A 122 -6.22 45.80 -8.06
N GLU A 123 -5.26 45.58 -8.95
CA GLU A 123 -4.77 46.61 -9.86
C GLU A 123 -5.86 47.14 -10.78
N TYR A 124 -6.68 46.23 -11.34
CA TYR A 124 -7.82 46.61 -12.16
C TYR A 124 -8.85 47.41 -11.36
N GLN A 125 -9.21 46.94 -10.16
CA GLN A 125 -10.18 47.63 -9.29
C GLN A 125 -9.70 49.02 -8.86
N ARG A 126 -8.41 49.20 -8.53
CA ARG A 126 -7.86 50.52 -8.19
C ARG A 126 -7.97 51.51 -9.35
N LYS A 127 -7.67 51.06 -10.58
CA LYS A 127 -7.80 51.92 -11.78
C LYS A 127 -9.26 52.28 -12.04
N VAL A 128 -10.17 51.30 -11.99
CA VAL A 128 -11.60 51.53 -12.21
C VAL A 128 -12.18 52.44 -11.13
N SER A 129 -11.90 52.21 -9.84
CA SER A 129 -12.43 53.04 -8.75
C SER A 129 -11.95 54.48 -8.84
N THR A 130 -10.68 54.71 -9.19
CA THR A 130 -10.14 56.07 -9.39
C THR A 130 -10.84 56.78 -10.53
N VAL A 131 -11.06 56.11 -11.66
CA VAL A 131 -11.76 56.69 -12.83
C VAL A 131 -13.22 57.02 -12.49
N VAL A 132 -13.93 56.11 -11.82
CA VAL A 132 -15.33 56.30 -11.42
C VAL A 132 -15.48 57.47 -10.43
N LEU A 133 -14.54 57.63 -9.49
CA LEU A 133 -14.56 58.71 -8.50
C LEU A 133 -14.54 60.11 -9.14
N PHE A 134 -13.77 60.29 -10.22
CA PHE A 134 -13.60 61.61 -10.85
C PHE A 134 -14.56 61.88 -12.01
N ILE A 135 -14.78 60.91 -12.91
CA ILE A 135 -15.55 61.15 -14.14
C ILE A 135 -17.05 61.27 -13.86
N VAL A 136 -17.59 60.43 -12.99
CA VAL A 136 -19.03 60.41 -12.68
C VAL A 136 -19.52 61.75 -12.10
N PRO A 137 -18.89 62.37 -11.08
CA PRO A 137 -19.35 63.65 -10.57
C PRO A 137 -19.21 64.78 -11.59
N ILE A 138 -18.13 64.79 -12.39
CA ILE A 138 -17.95 65.79 -13.46
C ILE A 138 -19.11 65.69 -14.47
N PHE A 139 -19.46 64.47 -14.88
CA PHE A 139 -20.57 64.25 -15.81
C PHE A 139 -21.91 64.70 -15.21
N ILE A 140 -22.18 64.39 -13.94
CA ILE A 140 -23.39 64.84 -13.24
C ILE A 140 -23.47 66.37 -13.20
N VAL A 141 -22.38 67.05 -12.84
CA VAL A 141 -22.32 68.53 -12.81
C VAL A 141 -22.55 69.10 -14.20
N PHE A 142 -21.94 68.51 -15.23
CA PHE A 142 -22.11 68.95 -16.61
C PHE A 142 -23.57 68.82 -17.09
N VAL A 143 -24.24 67.72 -16.77
CA VAL A 143 -25.66 67.51 -17.07
C VAL A 143 -26.54 68.54 -16.35
N ILE A 144 -26.28 68.80 -15.06
CA ILE A 144 -27.00 69.82 -14.29
C ILE A 144 -26.84 71.20 -14.94
N LEU A 145 -25.61 71.60 -15.28
CA LEU A 145 -25.34 72.87 -15.95
C LEU A 145 -26.06 72.97 -17.30
N PHE A 146 -26.02 71.92 -18.11
CA PHE A 146 -26.68 71.88 -19.41
C PHE A 146 -28.20 72.06 -19.30
N VAL A 147 -28.84 71.39 -18.33
CA VAL A 147 -30.27 71.52 -18.06
C VAL A 147 -30.64 72.94 -17.59
N VAL A 148 -29.79 73.56 -16.78
CA VAL A 148 -30.01 74.94 -16.30
C VAL A 148 -29.87 75.97 -17.42
N ILE A 149 -28.94 75.78 -18.36
CA ILE A 149 -28.71 76.71 -19.48
C ILE A 149 -29.80 76.59 -20.55
N LEU A 150 -30.37 75.41 -20.76
CA LEU A 150 -31.45 75.16 -21.73
C LEU A 150 -32.85 75.53 -21.22
N ARG A 151 -32.97 75.87 -19.93
CA ARG A 151 -34.21 76.39 -19.35
C ARG A 151 -34.27 77.91 -19.46
#